data_AF-A0A4R6BFA6-F1
#
_entry.id   AF-A0A4R6BFA6-F1
#
_cell.length_a   1.000
_cell.length_b   1.000
_cell.length_c   1.000
_cell.angle_alpha   90.00
_cell.angle_beta   90.00
_cell.angle_gamma   90.00
#
_symmetry.space_group_name_H-M   'P 1'
#
loop_
_entity.id
_entity.type
_entity.pdbx_description
1 polymer ?
#
loop_
_entity_poly.entity_id
_entity_poly.type
_entity_poly.pdbx_seq_one_letter_code
_entity_poly.pdbx_strand_id
1 'polypeptide(L)'
;MNLKETWQDYNDYFYNTKAPINYKQYRDELNLIAIMTLPVFLSFIFLISLNLNEGIKQSFIYGVTFVIAALIITILRNPVERRMFNTRDKSDMPYRVSHVIFFIGSIIYCLISYFLHQEVQFYVLVLGYFIPSMTTMGNYYLK
;
A
#
# COMPACT_ATOMS: atom_id res chain seq x y z
N MET A 1 -2.21 -10.06 -20.72
CA MET A 1 -2.73 -10.58 -19.44
C MET A 1 -4.19 -10.96 -19.65
N ASN A 2 -4.57 -12.20 -19.35
CA ASN A 2 -5.98 -12.59 -19.32
C ASN A 2 -6.55 -12.24 -17.95
N LEU A 3 -7.35 -11.17 -17.86
CA LEU A 3 -7.85 -10.63 -16.58
C LEU A 3 -8.65 -11.66 -15.79
N LYS A 4 -9.43 -12.52 -16.46
CA LYS A 4 -10.27 -13.52 -15.81
C LYS A 4 -9.42 -14.60 -15.12
N GLU A 5 -8.44 -15.14 -15.82
CA GLU A 5 -7.50 -16.13 -15.29
C GLU A 5 -6.66 -15.53 -14.16
N THR A 6 -6.14 -14.31 -14.35
CA THR A 6 -5.34 -13.62 -13.32
C THR A 6 -6.14 -13.36 -12.04
N TRP A 7 -7.42 -12.99 -12.19
CA TRP A 7 -8.33 -12.82 -11.06
C TRP A 7 -8.62 -14.13 -10.33
N GLN A 8 -8.84 -15.22 -11.07
CA GLN A 8 -9.05 -16.55 -10.49
C GLN A 8 -7.81 -17.01 -9.72
N ASP A 9 -6.62 -16.92 -10.34
CA ASP A 9 -5.35 -17.23 -9.68
C ASP A 9 -5.17 -16.40 -8.40
N TYR A 10 -5.34 -15.08 -8.49
CA TYR A 10 -5.23 -14.19 -7.33
C TYR A 10 -6.19 -14.57 -6.20
N ASN A 11 -7.46 -14.86 -6.53
CA ASN A 11 -8.48 -15.22 -5.56
C ASN A 11 -8.19 -16.56 -4.87
N ASP A 12 -7.77 -17.56 -5.63
CA ASP A 12 -7.46 -18.90 -5.11
C ASP A 12 -6.28 -18.88 -4.13
N TYR A 13 -5.31 -17.97 -4.34
CA TYR A 13 -4.13 -17.82 -3.50
C TYR A 13 -4.18 -16.65 -2.52
N PHE A 14 -5.29 -15.90 -2.44
CA PHE A 14 -5.41 -14.72 -1.58
C PHE A 14 -5.11 -15.03 -0.11
N TYR A 15 -5.57 -16.19 0.38
CA TYR A 15 -5.30 -16.65 1.75
C TYR A 15 -4.09 -17.61 1.82
N ASN A 16 -3.67 -18.20 0.70
CA ASN A 16 -2.56 -19.15 0.66
C ASN A 16 -1.22 -18.46 0.31
N THR A 17 -0.71 -17.70 1.28
CA THR A 17 0.54 -16.94 1.11
C THR A 17 1.81 -17.78 0.95
N LYS A 18 1.74 -19.11 1.13
CA LYS A 18 2.86 -20.06 0.95
C LYS A 18 2.89 -20.72 -0.43
N ALA A 19 1.84 -20.54 -1.24
CA ALA A 19 1.81 -21.09 -2.58
C ALA A 19 2.92 -20.49 -3.45
N PRO A 20 3.68 -21.31 -4.20
CA PRO A 20 4.71 -20.79 -5.10
C PRO A 20 4.11 -19.84 -6.12
N ILE A 21 4.89 -18.84 -6.55
CA ILE A 21 4.51 -17.89 -7.59
C ILE A 21 5.68 -17.67 -8.54
N ASN A 22 5.44 -17.76 -9.85
CA ASN A 22 6.48 -17.41 -10.81
C ASN A 22 6.47 -15.90 -11.10
N TYR A 23 7.54 -15.37 -11.70
CA TYR A 23 7.67 -13.93 -11.92
C TYR A 23 6.61 -13.34 -12.86
N LYS A 24 6.10 -14.13 -13.82
CA LYS A 24 5.05 -13.70 -14.74
C LYS A 24 3.72 -13.53 -13.99
N GLN A 25 3.33 -14.53 -13.20
CA GLN A 25 2.15 -14.49 -12.33
C GLN A 25 2.25 -13.35 -11.33
N TYR A 26 3.41 -13.19 -10.67
CA TYR A 26 3.66 -12.06 -9.76
C TYR A 26 3.39 -10.70 -10.42
N ARG A 27 3.91 -10.49 -11.63
CA ARG A 27 3.68 -9.24 -12.38
C ARG A 27 2.21 -9.08 -12.76
N ASP A 28 1.57 -10.12 -13.26
CA ASP A 28 0.17 -10.08 -13.70
C ASP A 28 -0.78 -9.80 -12.52
N GLU A 29 -0.58 -10.48 -11.38
CA GLU A 29 -1.35 -10.23 -10.13
C GLU A 29 -1.11 -8.81 -9.59
N LEU A 30 0.14 -8.30 -9.60
CA LEU A 30 0.40 -6.91 -9.21
C LEU A 30 -0.26 -5.88 -10.14
N ASN A 31 -0.27 -6.13 -11.45
CA ASN A 31 -0.96 -5.26 -12.41
C ASN A 31 -2.48 -5.28 -12.19
N LEU A 32 -3.04 -6.45 -11.90
CA LEU A 32 -4.45 -6.59 -11.53
C LEU A 32 -4.78 -5.74 -10.28
N ILE A 33 -3.96 -5.82 -9.22
CA ILE A 33 -4.14 -5.00 -8.01
C ILE A 33 -4.03 -3.51 -8.34
N ALA A 34 -3.09 -3.10 -9.18
CA ALA A 34 -2.96 -1.71 -9.62
C ALA A 34 -4.22 -1.22 -10.35
N ILE A 35 -4.80 -2.04 -11.23
CA ILE A 35 -6.07 -1.73 -11.93
C ILE A 35 -7.22 -1.61 -10.92
N MET A 36 -7.33 -2.55 -9.96
CA MET A 36 -8.38 -2.53 -8.94
C MET A 36 -8.30 -1.33 -8.00
N THR A 37 -7.09 -0.84 -7.74
CA THR A 37 -6.84 0.27 -6.80
C THR A 37 -6.79 1.63 -7.51
N LEU A 38 -6.75 1.66 -8.84
CA LEU A 38 -6.74 2.89 -9.64
C LEU A 38 -7.93 3.81 -9.33
N PRO A 39 -9.20 3.35 -9.20
CA PRO A 39 -10.30 4.24 -8.84
C PRO A 39 -10.16 4.87 -7.46
N VAL A 40 -9.60 4.14 -6.49
CA VAL A 40 -9.32 4.67 -5.15
C VAL A 40 -8.25 5.76 -5.23
N PHE A 41 -7.21 5.54 -6.02
CA PHE A 41 -6.16 6.53 -6.23
C PHE A 41 -6.64 7.78 -6.97
N LEU A 42 -7.45 7.61 -8.02
CA LEU A 42 -8.02 8.72 -8.80
C LEU A 42 -9.02 9.54 -7.99
N SER A 43 -9.90 8.88 -7.22
CA SER A 43 -10.83 9.57 -6.32
C SER A 43 -10.09 10.35 -5.24
N PHE A 44 -8.98 9.82 -4.74
CA PHE A 44 -8.12 10.51 -3.79
C PHE A 44 -7.44 11.76 -4.40
N ILE A 45 -6.87 11.66 -5.61
CA ILE A 45 -6.32 12.82 -6.33
C ILE A 45 -7.39 13.88 -6.57
N PHE A 46 -8.58 13.45 -7.00
CA PHE A 46 -9.71 14.33 -7.22
C PHE A 46 -10.11 15.07 -5.93
N LEU A 47 -10.20 14.35 -4.81
CA LEU A 47 -10.52 14.89 -3.49
C LEU A 47 -9.53 15.99 -3.05
N ILE A 48 -8.22 15.77 -3.25
CA ILE A 48 -7.18 16.77 -3.00
C ILE A 48 -7.37 17.98 -3.93
N SER A 49 -7.58 17.75 -5.22
CA SER A 49 -7.64 18.82 -6.22
C SER A 49 -8.82 19.77 -6.02
N LEU A 50 -9.93 19.27 -5.49
CA LEU A 50 -11.14 20.05 -5.25
C LEU A 50 -11.06 20.99 -4.03
N ASN A 51 -10.08 20.80 -3.14
CA ASN A 51 -10.06 21.48 -1.84
C ASN A 51 -8.67 22.06 -1.52
N LEU A 52 -8.11 22.77 -2.50
CA LEU A 52 -6.82 23.46 -2.39
C LEU A 52 -6.77 24.56 -1.31
N ASN A 53 -7.88 24.85 -0.61
CA ASN A 53 -7.99 25.96 0.36
C ASN A 53 -8.74 25.55 1.63
N GLU A 54 -8.34 24.52 2.38
CA GLU A 54 -9.05 24.21 3.63
C GLU A 54 -8.16 23.75 4.78
N GLY A 55 -8.37 24.40 5.94
CA GLY A 55 -7.52 24.32 7.13
C GLY A 55 -7.52 22.97 7.85
N ILE A 56 -7.02 23.01 9.09
CA ILE A 56 -6.58 21.85 9.88
C ILE A 56 -7.51 20.62 9.80
N LYS A 57 -8.83 20.81 9.93
CA LYS A 57 -9.81 19.70 9.91
C LYS A 57 -9.83 18.96 8.58
N GLN A 58 -9.74 19.66 7.46
CA GLN A 58 -9.78 19.05 6.13
C GLN A 58 -8.47 18.32 5.83
N SER A 59 -7.33 18.91 6.20
CA SER A 59 -6.02 18.25 6.11
C SER A 59 -5.97 16.93 6.90
N PHE A 60 -6.59 16.88 8.07
CA PHE A 60 -6.73 15.67 8.88
C PHE A 60 -7.56 14.60 8.17
N ILE A 61 -8.73 14.96 7.64
CA ILE A 61 -9.59 14.04 6.89
C ILE A 61 -8.84 13.44 5.70
N TYR A 62 -8.05 14.24 4.98
CA TYR A 62 -7.24 13.75 3.86
C TYR A 62 -6.11 12.84 4.30
N GLY A 63 -5.41 13.18 5.38
CA GLY A 63 -4.39 12.31 5.96
C GLY A 63 -4.96 10.94 6.32
N VAL A 64 -6.09 10.90 7.05
CA VAL A 64 -6.75 9.65 7.43
C VAL A 64 -7.25 8.88 6.22
N THR A 65 -7.88 9.56 5.25
CA THR A 65 -8.38 8.93 4.01
C THR A 65 -7.24 8.28 3.22
N PHE A 66 -6.09 8.94 3.13
CA PHE A 66 -4.90 8.36 2.51
C PHE A 66 -4.41 7.11 3.24
N VAL A 67 -4.35 7.15 4.57
CA VAL A 67 -3.91 6.00 5.38
C VAL A 67 -4.85 4.80 5.15
N ILE A 68 -6.16 5.03 5.06
CA ILE A 68 -7.15 3.99 4.74
C ILE A 68 -6.93 3.45 3.31
N ALA A 69 -6.75 4.32 2.33
CA ALA A 69 -6.47 3.90 0.94
C ALA A 69 -5.19 3.06 0.84
N ALA A 70 -4.11 3.51 1.50
CA ALA A 70 -2.84 2.78 1.58
C ALA A 70 -3.00 1.41 2.28
N LEU A 71 -3.86 1.31 3.30
CA LEU A 71 -4.17 0.06 3.98
C LEU A 71 -4.89 -0.92 3.04
N ILE A 72 -5.88 -0.46 2.29
CA ILE A 72 -6.58 -1.30 1.30
C ILE A 72 -5.59 -1.82 0.25
N ILE A 73 -4.74 -0.95 -0.31
CA ILE A 73 -3.72 -1.35 -1.29
C ILE A 73 -2.78 -2.39 -0.68
N THR A 74 -2.33 -2.16 0.56
CA THR A 74 -1.44 -3.09 1.26
C THR A 74 -2.12 -4.45 1.49
N ILE A 75 -3.37 -4.49 1.93
CA ILE A 75 -4.11 -5.73 2.17
C ILE A 75 -4.23 -6.55 0.87
N LEU A 76 -4.54 -5.89 -0.25
CA LEU A 76 -4.64 -6.56 -1.55
C LEU A 76 -3.28 -7.05 -2.05
N ARG A 77 -2.21 -6.29 -1.81
CA ARG A 77 -0.88 -6.60 -2.32
C ARG A 77 -0.11 -7.62 -1.48
N ASN A 78 -0.37 -7.65 -0.17
CA ASN A 78 0.38 -8.45 0.79
C ASN A 78 0.42 -9.96 0.46
N PRO A 79 -0.67 -10.62 0.04
CA PRO A 79 -0.62 -12.04 -0.33
C PRO A 79 0.37 -12.34 -1.45
N VAL A 80 0.37 -11.51 -2.50
CA VAL A 80 1.24 -11.65 -3.68
C VAL A 80 2.71 -11.46 -3.31
N GLU A 81 2.99 -10.42 -2.52
CA GLU A 81 4.33 -10.12 -2.02
C GLU A 81 4.87 -11.25 -1.14
N ARG A 82 4.06 -11.77 -0.21
CA ARG A 82 4.46 -12.87 0.68
C ARG A 82 4.74 -14.17 -0.06
N ARG A 83 3.96 -14.49 -1.10
CA ARG A 83 4.25 -15.63 -1.98
C ARG A 83 5.59 -15.46 -2.69
N MET A 84 5.93 -14.24 -3.11
CA MET A 84 7.20 -13.95 -3.75
C MET A 84 8.39 -14.06 -2.77
N PHE A 85 8.24 -13.56 -1.54
CA PHE A 85 9.22 -13.77 -0.47
C PHE A 85 9.46 -15.26 -0.20
N ASN A 86 8.38 -16.04 -0.06
CA ASN A 86 8.46 -17.48 0.17
C ASN A 86 9.12 -18.22 -1.00
N THR A 87 8.77 -17.88 -2.24
CA THR A 87 9.36 -18.51 -3.43
C THR A 87 10.86 -18.22 -3.56
N ARG A 88 11.37 -17.18 -2.91
CA ARG A 88 12.78 -16.78 -2.90
C ARG A 88 13.52 -17.20 -1.64
N ASP A 89 12.88 -17.94 -0.74
CA ASP A 89 13.42 -18.29 0.58
C ASP A 89 13.91 -17.06 1.36
N LYS A 90 13.21 -15.93 1.22
CA LYS A 90 13.50 -14.67 1.94
C LYS A 90 12.42 -14.41 3.00
N SER A 91 12.82 -13.75 4.09
CA SER A 91 11.89 -13.38 5.16
C SER A 91 11.01 -12.20 4.74
N ASP A 92 9.69 -12.35 4.89
CA ASP A 92 8.69 -11.29 4.72
C ASP A 92 8.56 -10.37 5.96
N MET A 93 9.31 -10.63 7.03
CA MET A 93 9.20 -9.90 8.29
C MET A 93 9.52 -8.39 8.16
N PRO A 94 10.63 -7.96 7.54
CA PRO A 94 10.94 -6.54 7.39
C PRO A 94 9.85 -5.78 6.62
N TYR A 95 9.25 -6.43 5.61
CA TYR A 95 8.13 -5.91 4.85
C TYR A 95 6.89 -5.72 5.73
N ARG A 96 6.51 -6.73 6.54
CA ARG A 96 5.34 -6.61 7.42
C ARG A 96 5.54 -5.59 8.54
N VAL A 97 6.70 -5.62 9.21
CA VAL A 97 7.01 -4.71 10.32
C VAL A 97 7.02 -3.25 9.84
N SER A 98 7.62 -2.98 8.67
CA SER A 98 7.62 -1.62 8.11
C SER A 98 6.21 -1.12 7.77
N HIS A 99 5.31 -1.96 7.25
CA HIS A 99 3.90 -1.58 7.07
C HIS A 99 3.20 -1.30 8.40
N VAL A 100 3.39 -2.14 9.41
CA VAL A 100 2.78 -1.93 10.74
C VAL A 100 3.25 -0.61 11.35
N ILE A 101 4.57 -0.34 11.32
CA ILE A 101 5.15 0.93 11.78
C ILE A 101 4.57 2.10 10.99
N PHE A 102 4.47 1.97 9.66
CA PHE A 102 3.91 3.01 8.80
C PHE A 102 2.45 3.33 9.17
N PHE A 103 1.59 2.32 9.33
CA PHE A 103 0.17 2.55 9.63
C PHE A 103 -0.03 3.16 11.02
N ILE A 104 0.62 2.60 12.04
CA ILE A 104 0.54 3.13 13.40
C ILE A 104 1.11 4.55 13.45
N GLY A 105 2.29 4.76 12.87
CA GLY A 105 2.96 6.06 12.83
C GLY A 105 2.16 7.12 12.08
N SER A 106 1.53 6.77 10.98
CA SER A 106 0.71 7.70 10.19
C SER A 106 -0.55 8.14 10.92
N ILE A 107 -1.22 7.22 11.63
CA ILE A 107 -2.39 7.57 12.46
C ILE A 107 -1.97 8.48 13.61
N ILE A 108 -0.89 8.15 14.32
CA ILE A 108 -0.34 8.99 15.40
C ILE A 108 0.02 10.38 14.86
N TYR A 109 0.68 10.45 13.70
CA TYR A 109 1.05 11.70 13.06
C TYR A 109 -0.17 12.56 12.74
N CYS A 110 -1.21 12.01 12.09
CA CYS A 110 -2.44 12.74 11.82
C CYS A 110 -3.09 13.28 13.11
N LEU A 111 -3.14 12.48 14.18
CA LEU A 111 -3.69 12.90 15.46
C LEU A 111 -2.87 14.04 16.09
N ILE A 112 -1.54 13.92 16.12
CA ILE A 112 -0.65 14.96 16.65
C ILE A 112 -0.83 16.26 15.88
N SER A 113 -0.81 16.22 14.55
CA SER A 113 -1.04 17.41 13.71
C SER A 113 -2.38 18.07 14.04
N TYR A 114 -3.44 17.27 14.19
CA TYR A 114 -4.76 17.78 14.56
C TYR A 114 -4.78 18.46 15.94
N PHE A 115 -4.18 17.82 16.96
CA PHE A 115 -4.12 18.36 18.33
C PHE A 115 -3.21 19.58 18.47
N LEU A 116 -2.16 19.69 17.65
CA LEU A 116 -1.25 20.84 17.63
C LEU A 116 -1.74 21.98 16.73
N HIS A 117 -2.95 21.87 16.16
CA HIS A 117 -3.49 22.84 15.21
C HIS A 117 -2.56 23.07 14.00
N GLN A 118 -1.89 22.01 13.55
CA GLN A 118 -1.03 22.01 12.38
C GLN A 118 -1.70 21.26 11.23
N GLU A 119 -1.44 21.69 10.01
CA GLU A 119 -1.87 20.96 8.82
C GLU A 119 -1.06 19.68 8.65
N VAL A 120 -1.76 18.60 8.30
CA VAL A 120 -1.10 17.33 7.95
C VAL A 120 -0.29 17.55 6.67
N GLN A 121 1.04 17.50 6.81
CA GLN A 121 1.93 17.59 5.66
C GLN A 121 1.86 16.29 4.85
N PHE A 122 1.13 16.34 3.73
CA PHE A 122 0.78 15.14 2.97
C PHE A 122 2.00 14.39 2.41
N TYR A 123 3.05 15.11 2.01
CA TYR A 123 4.28 14.51 1.52
C TYR A 123 4.96 13.59 2.55
N VAL A 124 4.79 13.84 3.85
CA VAL A 124 5.32 12.97 4.92
C VAL A 124 4.69 11.59 4.86
N LEU A 125 3.37 11.54 4.69
CA LEU A 125 2.62 10.29 4.56
C LEU A 125 3.01 9.53 3.28
N VAL A 126 3.15 10.24 2.16
CA VAL A 126 3.56 9.65 0.88
C VAL A 126 4.97 9.07 0.97
N LEU A 127 5.94 9.82 1.50
CA LEU A 127 7.32 9.34 1.67
C LEU A 127 7.37 8.15 2.62
N GLY A 128 6.62 8.18 3.72
CA GLY A 128 6.50 7.07 4.65
C GLY A 128 5.99 5.79 3.98
N TYR A 129 5.02 5.92 3.08
CA TYR A 129 4.43 4.78 2.36
C TYR A 129 5.43 4.10 1.41
N PHE A 130 6.44 4.82 0.93
CA PHE A 130 7.48 4.21 0.09
C PHE A 130 8.51 3.39 0.89
N ILE A 131 8.64 3.59 2.20
CA ILE A 131 9.64 2.88 3.02
C ILE A 131 9.47 1.36 2.93
N PRO A 132 8.25 0.78 3.13
CA PRO A 132 8.07 -0.65 2.97
C PRO A 132 8.41 -1.18 1.56
N SER A 133 8.19 -0.38 0.51
CA SER A 133 8.56 -0.76 -0.87
C SER A 133 10.08 -0.89 -1.08
N MET A 134 10.89 -0.20 -0.27
CA MET A 134 12.34 -0.35 -0.33
C MET A 134 12.79 -1.73 0.20
N THR A 135 12.03 -2.30 1.14
CA THR A 135 12.29 -3.66 1.68
C THR A 135 12.01 -4.76 0.65
N THR A 136 11.08 -4.55 -0.28
CA THR A 136 10.84 -5.46 -1.41
C THR A 136 11.91 -5.28 -2.47
N MET A 137 12.30 -4.03 -2.80
CA MET A 137 13.35 -3.78 -3.79
C MET A 137 14.69 -4.41 -3.40
N GLY A 138 15.10 -4.24 -2.13
CA GLY A 138 16.33 -4.81 -1.60
C GLY A 138 16.35 -6.35 -1.60
N ASN A 139 15.20 -6.99 -1.39
CA ASN A 139 15.11 -8.46 -1.37
C ASN A 139 14.85 -9.08 -2.74
N TYR A 140 14.28 -8.33 -3.70
CA TYR A 140 13.88 -8.85 -5.01
C TYR A 140 14.87 -8.54 -6.13
N TYR A 141 15.64 -7.46 -6.03
CA TYR A 141 16.42 -6.97 -7.17
C TYR A 141 17.91 -6.81 -6.86
N LEU A 142 18.29 -6.74 -5.58
CA LEU A 142 19.68 -6.77 -5.15
C LEU A 142 20.02 -8.20 -4.74
N LYS A 143 20.91 -8.85 -5.51
CA LYS A 143 21.43 -10.20 -5.24
C LYS A 143 22.50 -10.13 -4.16
#